data_AF-A0A699GXA0-F1
#
_entry.id   AF-A0A699GXA0-F1
#
_cell.length_a   1.000
_cell.length_b   1.000
_cell.length_c   1.000
_cell.angle_alpha   90.00
_cell.angle_beta   90.00
_cell.angle_gamma   90.00
#
_symmetry.space_group_name_H-M   'P 1'
#
loop_
_entity.id
_entity.type
_entity.pdbx_description
1 polymer ?
#
loop_
_entity_poly.entity_id
_entity_poly.type
_entity_poly.pdbx_seq_one_letter_code
_entity_poly.pdbx_strand_id
1 'polypeptide(L)'
;MSRLVDLDRLFDQGNGTDVLVNEQTVLLKELQDIHDRSSIDMAQKAKIRWSIEGDENSKYFHGILNKKRSQLTIRGVLVEGDWVDEPALVKDPERSIVYDEIKREVWDCGTNKSPGPGGFTFDFIRRYWKTIDKDVVKAVKEFFVSSNFPPGSNASFITLFPKMQILDGPFILNELISWCKSKKTKAMIFKVDFKKAFDSVRWDFLDDILNKFGFGTKWRGWIQGCLNSAMGSILVNGSPTSEFKFHKGLKQGNPLSPFLFILIMESLHLSFNHILNVGLFKGIQIDNSLTLSHLFYADDAVFIGKWDKSNLITIVNMLKCFFLAPGLKINIHKSKLIGIGIPHEEVISAANFIGCSTLTMPFNYLGVKVGAHSSRSSSWEEVIAKLFSRLSKWKLKTLSIGGRLTLIKSVLSSMPLYHKSIYKVPLGVLNKMESLRRNFFNGVDNKERKLFMIGWKKVLASKNKRGLGAMYGVRGSLDNPGSLSRNSPWSDIIKEAVSLSIKGINFLSYVKKKVGNGEHTCFWEDVWLDDHPLKLSFPRLYALKCDKEVSVAAILIDSSLTGSFRRNSRGGIEEEQYLLLVEKVASVILSNGKDRWTWSLASSGEFSVKSARIHIDDILLPSVGSVTR
;
A
#
# COMPACT_ATOMS: atom_id res chain seq x y z
N MET A 1 -12.18 38.16 -25.93
CA MET A 1 -12.31 37.07 -26.93
C MET A 1 -13.19 37.47 -28.12
N SER A 2 -14.41 38.01 -27.93
CA SER A 2 -15.27 38.44 -29.05
C SER A 2 -14.59 39.41 -30.01
N ARG A 3 -13.92 40.45 -29.49
CA ARG A 3 -13.21 41.46 -30.30
C ARG A 3 -12.03 40.92 -31.12
N LEU A 4 -11.31 39.92 -30.62
CA LEU A 4 -10.21 39.26 -31.34
C LEU A 4 -10.73 38.47 -32.54
N VAL A 5 -11.87 37.78 -32.36
CA VAL A 5 -12.55 37.06 -33.44
C VAL A 5 -13.07 38.01 -34.52
N ASP A 6 -13.53 39.20 -34.13
CA ASP A 6 -13.97 40.23 -35.09
C ASP A 6 -12.78 40.84 -35.85
N LEU A 7 -11.63 41.03 -35.19
CA LEU A 7 -10.39 41.48 -35.84
C LEU A 7 -9.85 40.43 -36.81
N ASP A 8 -9.82 39.15 -36.42
CA ASP A 8 -9.40 38.04 -37.30
C ASP A 8 -10.28 37.98 -38.57
N ARG A 9 -11.60 38.16 -38.43
CA ARG A 9 -12.52 38.24 -39.59
C ARG A 9 -12.27 39.43 -40.49
N LEU A 10 -11.86 40.59 -39.93
CA LEU A 10 -11.53 41.78 -40.72
C LEU A 10 -10.20 41.60 -41.47
N PHE A 11 -9.23 40.89 -40.89
CA PHE A 11 -7.99 40.51 -41.56
C PHE A 11 -8.22 39.48 -42.68
N ASP A 12 -9.09 38.49 -42.45
CA ASP A 12 -9.47 37.50 -43.45
C ASP A 12 -10.20 38.12 -44.67
N GLN A 13 -10.85 39.27 -44.48
CA GLN A 13 -11.49 40.05 -45.54
C GLN A 13 -10.55 41.05 -46.24
N GLY A 14 -9.26 41.07 -45.88
CA GLY A 14 -8.25 41.93 -46.51
C GLY A 14 -8.22 43.38 -46.02
N ASN A 15 -8.97 43.73 -44.96
CA ASN A 15 -9.07 45.09 -44.41
C ASN A 15 -8.08 45.33 -43.25
N GLY A 16 -6.87 44.77 -43.34
CA GLY A 16 -5.84 44.93 -42.32
C GLY A 16 -5.13 46.28 -42.41
N THR A 17 -5.49 47.22 -41.54
CA THR A 17 -4.73 48.47 -41.36
C THR A 17 -3.73 48.33 -40.21
N ASP A 18 -2.62 49.08 -40.25
CA ASP A 18 -1.60 49.06 -39.19
C ASP A 18 -2.17 49.34 -37.79
N VAL A 19 -3.24 50.13 -37.72
CA VAL A 19 -3.98 50.42 -36.49
C VAL A 19 -4.63 49.16 -35.91
N LEU A 20 -5.25 48.34 -36.76
CA LEU A 20 -5.92 47.10 -36.35
C LEU A 20 -4.90 46.01 -35.96
N VAL A 21 -3.73 45.97 -36.61
CA VAL A 21 -2.65 45.04 -36.27
C VAL A 21 -2.09 45.36 -34.88
N ASN A 22 -1.92 46.65 -34.58
CA ASN A 22 -1.48 47.08 -33.26
C ASN A 22 -2.53 46.77 -32.18
N GLU A 23 -3.83 46.97 -32.47
CA GLU A 23 -4.93 46.60 -31.58
C GLU A 23 -4.95 45.08 -31.27
N GLN A 24 -4.76 44.22 -32.28
CA GLN A 24 -4.67 42.76 -32.12
C GLN A 24 -3.46 42.36 -31.25
N THR A 25 -2.31 43.00 -31.45
CA THR A 25 -1.08 42.72 -30.71
C THR A 25 -1.21 43.06 -29.23
N VAL A 26 -1.85 44.19 -28.91
CA VAL A 26 -2.14 44.61 -27.52
C VAL A 26 -3.11 43.62 -26.86
N LEU A 27 -4.20 43.25 -27.54
CA LEU A 27 -5.19 42.32 -27.00
C LEU A 27 -4.62 40.91 -26.79
N LEU A 28 -3.72 40.44 -27.65
CA LEU A 28 -3.02 39.16 -27.46
C LEU A 28 -2.09 39.20 -26.25
N LYS A 29 -1.40 40.33 -26.02
CA LYS A 29 -0.54 40.52 -24.85
C LYS A 29 -1.33 40.52 -23.54
N GLU A 30 -2.46 41.22 -23.51
CA GLU A 30 -3.36 41.20 -22.35
C GLU A 30 -3.93 39.80 -22.06
N LEU A 31 -4.24 39.03 -23.11
CA LEU A 31 -4.74 37.66 -22.97
C LEU A 31 -3.66 36.72 -22.42
N GLN A 32 -2.41 36.91 -22.83
CA GLN A 32 -1.25 36.20 -22.28
C GLN A 32 -1.03 36.53 -20.80
N ASP A 33 -1.11 37.81 -20.42
CA ASP A 33 -0.95 38.25 -19.03
C ASP A 33 -2.06 37.71 -18.11
N ILE A 34 -3.28 37.55 -18.62
CA ILE A 34 -4.39 36.92 -17.89
C ILE A 34 -4.16 35.42 -17.73
N HIS A 35 -3.64 34.74 -18.76
CA HIS A 35 -3.31 33.32 -18.71
C HIS A 35 -2.19 33.03 -17.70
N ASP A 36 -1.17 33.88 -17.66
CA ASP A 36 -0.06 33.77 -16.72
C ASP A 36 -0.52 34.01 -15.28
N ARG A 37 -1.39 35.02 -15.04
CA ARG A 37 -2.01 35.25 -13.72
C ARG A 37 -2.88 34.08 -13.24
N SER A 38 -3.70 33.49 -14.13
CA SER A 38 -4.51 32.31 -13.82
C SER A 38 -3.66 31.08 -13.49
N SER A 39 -2.54 30.90 -14.19
CA SER A 39 -1.58 29.83 -13.93
C SER A 39 -0.88 29.98 -12.58
N ILE A 40 -0.53 31.22 -12.18
CA ILE A 40 0.05 31.54 -10.86
C ILE A 40 -0.96 31.28 -9.73
N ASP A 41 -2.23 31.69 -9.91
CA ASP A 41 -3.31 31.43 -8.95
C ASP A 41 -3.58 29.92 -8.77
N MET A 42 -3.61 29.14 -9.86
CA MET A 42 -3.69 27.68 -9.79
C MET A 42 -2.49 27.05 -9.06
N ALA A 43 -1.28 27.58 -9.28
CA ALA A 43 -0.07 27.11 -8.57
C ALA A 43 -0.12 27.44 -7.07
N GLN A 44 -0.63 28.61 -6.68
CA GLN A 44 -0.85 28.96 -5.27
C GLN A 44 -1.94 28.10 -4.62
N LYS A 45 -3.09 27.93 -5.28
CA LYS A 45 -4.17 27.05 -4.81
C LYS A 45 -3.72 25.59 -4.65
N ALA A 46 -2.85 25.10 -5.53
CA ALA A 46 -2.23 23.78 -5.42
C ALA A 46 -1.29 23.66 -4.20
N LYS A 47 -0.51 24.71 -3.89
CA LYS A 47 0.36 24.76 -2.70
C LYS A 47 -0.43 24.85 -1.39
N ILE A 48 -1.53 25.59 -1.38
CA ILE A 48 -2.45 25.69 -0.23
C ILE A 48 -3.14 24.35 0.02
N ARG A 49 -3.68 23.68 -1.02
CA ARG A 49 -4.22 22.31 -0.89
C ARG A 49 -3.16 21.29 -0.49
N TRP A 50 -1.91 21.44 -0.90
CA TRP A 50 -0.82 20.58 -0.43
C TRP A 50 -0.50 20.84 1.04
N SER A 51 -0.48 22.09 1.51
CA SER A 51 -0.25 22.41 2.91
C SER A 51 -1.38 21.92 3.83
N ILE A 52 -2.62 21.89 3.33
CA ILE A 52 -3.81 21.44 4.09
C ILE A 52 -4.00 19.91 4.02
N GLU A 53 -3.83 19.28 2.85
CA GLU A 53 -4.13 17.85 2.63
C GLU A 53 -2.88 16.95 2.53
N GLY A 54 -1.70 17.53 2.28
CA GLY A 54 -0.44 16.81 2.11
C GLY A 54 0.22 16.43 3.44
N ASP A 55 -0.09 17.16 4.52
CA ASP A 55 0.43 16.88 5.85
C ASP A 55 -0.21 15.62 6.47
N GLU A 56 -1.48 15.29 6.21
CA GLU A 56 -2.08 14.11 6.88
C GLU A 56 -1.45 12.77 6.51
N ASN A 57 -1.11 12.56 5.23
CA ASN A 57 -0.39 11.34 4.80
C ASN A 57 1.06 11.38 5.30
N SER A 58 1.75 12.50 5.12
CA SER A 58 3.15 12.65 5.52
C SER A 58 3.32 12.52 7.03
N LYS A 59 2.43 13.11 7.83
CA LYS A 59 2.41 13.04 9.30
C LYS A 59 2.02 11.66 9.83
N TYR A 60 1.13 10.93 9.15
CA TYR A 60 0.88 9.53 9.47
C TYR A 60 2.14 8.67 9.20
N PHE A 61 2.83 8.88 8.08
CA PHE A 61 4.04 8.14 7.74
C PHE A 61 5.27 8.59 8.55
N HIS A 62 5.44 9.88 8.84
CA HIS A 62 6.43 10.42 9.77
C HIS A 62 6.11 9.98 11.20
N GLY A 63 4.84 9.87 11.57
CA GLY A 63 4.41 9.27 12.82
C GLY A 63 4.78 7.79 12.90
N ILE A 64 4.57 7.02 11.82
CA ILE A 64 5.02 5.62 11.72
C ILE A 64 6.56 5.53 11.69
N LEU A 65 7.26 6.42 10.98
CA LEU A 65 8.71 6.44 10.88
C LEU A 65 9.33 6.84 12.20
N ASN A 66 8.83 7.86 12.88
CA ASN A 66 9.29 8.27 14.20
C ASN A 66 8.92 7.24 15.27
N LYS A 67 7.74 6.59 15.16
CA LYS A 67 7.37 5.46 16.02
C LYS A 67 8.25 4.25 15.75
N LYS A 68 8.57 3.94 14.48
CA LYS A 68 9.55 2.91 14.13
C LYS A 68 10.93 3.30 14.60
N ARG A 69 11.35 4.56 14.45
CA ARG A 69 12.65 5.07 14.86
C ARG A 69 12.78 5.03 16.37
N SER A 70 11.71 5.30 17.12
CA SER A 70 11.65 5.16 18.59
C SER A 70 11.52 3.72 19.06
N GLN A 71 10.92 2.83 18.26
CA GLN A 71 10.88 1.38 18.49
C GLN A 71 12.19 0.68 18.08
N LEU A 72 12.95 1.25 17.16
CA LEU A 72 14.23 0.74 16.65
C LEU A 72 15.42 1.41 17.33
N THR A 73 15.23 2.51 18.07
CA THR A 73 16.26 2.96 19.02
C THR A 73 16.28 1.95 20.14
N ILE A 74 17.36 1.19 20.22
CA ILE A 74 17.65 0.33 21.37
C ILE A 74 17.94 1.28 22.53
N ARG A 75 16.92 1.51 23.37
CA ARG A 75 17.01 2.38 24.57
C ARG A 75 17.74 1.72 25.74
N GLY A 76 17.95 0.41 25.63
CA GLY A 76 18.54 -0.45 26.61
C GLY A 76 18.36 -1.90 26.16
N VAL A 77 19.10 -2.82 26.77
CA VAL A 77 19.03 -4.25 26.51
C VAL A 77 18.73 -4.95 27.83
N LEU A 78 17.86 -5.96 27.78
CA LEU A 78 17.56 -6.81 28.91
C LEU A 78 18.72 -7.80 29.09
N VAL A 79 19.48 -7.68 30.17
CA VAL A 79 20.58 -8.58 30.54
C VAL A 79 20.16 -9.29 31.82
N GLU A 80 20.03 -10.61 31.79
CA GLU A 80 19.67 -11.46 32.95
C GLU A 80 18.37 -11.11 33.71
N GLY A 81 17.49 -10.32 33.10
CA GLY A 81 16.22 -9.89 33.72
C GLY A 81 16.18 -8.40 34.06
N ASP A 82 17.33 -7.72 34.02
CA ASP A 82 17.46 -6.30 34.33
C ASP A 82 17.54 -5.44 33.06
N TRP A 83 16.87 -4.30 33.09
CA TRP A 83 16.90 -3.32 32.00
C TRP A 83 18.15 -2.46 32.10
N VAL A 84 19.09 -2.67 31.18
CA VAL A 84 20.37 -1.94 31.16
C VAL A 84 20.37 -0.93 30.01
N ASP A 85 20.41 0.35 30.34
CA ASP A 85 20.45 1.46 29.38
C ASP A 85 21.85 2.10 29.23
N GLU A 86 22.79 1.78 30.11
CA GLU A 86 24.20 2.16 30.00
C GLU A 86 24.98 1.27 29.00
N PRO A 87 25.50 1.82 27.89
CA PRO A 87 26.22 1.04 26.87
C PRO A 87 27.48 0.33 27.35
N ALA A 88 28.04 0.73 28.49
CA ALA A 88 29.20 0.10 29.10
C ALA A 88 28.85 -1.20 29.85
N LEU A 89 27.68 -1.24 30.50
CA LEU A 89 27.18 -2.39 31.27
C LEU A 89 26.51 -3.45 30.36
N VAL A 90 25.99 -3.04 29.19
CA VAL A 90 25.51 -3.97 28.14
C VAL A 90 26.67 -4.76 27.50
N LYS A 91 27.92 -4.30 27.68
CA LYS A 91 29.13 -4.83 27.05
C LYS A 91 29.93 -5.78 27.94
N ASP A 92 29.34 -6.92 28.31
CA ASP A 92 30.14 -8.15 28.27
C ASP A 92 29.73 -8.98 27.06
N PRO A 93 30.21 -8.61 25.85
CA PRO A 93 29.88 -9.36 24.65
C PRO A 93 30.71 -10.66 24.58
N GLU A 94 31.50 -10.97 25.63
CA GLU A 94 32.23 -12.22 25.82
C GLU A 94 31.59 -13.14 26.86
N ARG A 95 30.41 -12.76 27.40
CA ARG A 95 29.65 -13.61 28.32
C ARG A 95 29.30 -14.94 27.67
N SER A 96 29.26 -15.99 28.49
CA SER A 96 28.87 -17.32 28.03
C SER A 96 27.41 -17.34 27.56
N ILE A 97 27.18 -17.90 26.38
CA ILE A 97 25.83 -18.01 25.82
C ILE A 97 25.01 -19.05 26.60
N VAL A 98 23.79 -18.65 26.94
CA VAL A 98 22.87 -19.46 27.74
C VAL A 98 21.90 -20.22 26.83
N TYR A 99 21.39 -21.36 27.30
CA TYR A 99 20.45 -22.22 26.56
C TYR A 99 19.24 -21.46 25.99
N ASP A 100 18.62 -20.60 26.80
CA ASP A 100 17.39 -19.90 26.42
C ASP A 100 17.61 -18.90 25.28
N GLU A 101 18.80 -18.29 25.20
CA GLU A 101 19.17 -17.41 24.10
C GLU A 101 19.28 -18.19 22.79
N ILE A 102 19.96 -19.34 22.80
CA ILE A 102 20.08 -20.22 21.63
C ILE A 102 18.69 -20.67 21.16
N LYS A 103 17.85 -21.11 22.10
CA LYS A 103 16.49 -21.55 21.79
C LYS A 103 15.65 -20.42 21.20
N ARG A 104 15.73 -19.21 21.75
CA ARG A 104 15.01 -18.03 21.24
C ARG A 104 15.41 -17.73 19.80
N GLU A 105 16.71 -17.66 19.50
CA GLU A 105 17.21 -17.40 18.15
C GLU A 105 16.74 -18.45 17.13
N VAL A 106 16.68 -19.73 17.52
CA VAL A 106 16.12 -20.81 16.68
C VAL A 106 14.64 -20.60 16.38
N TRP A 107 13.86 -20.07 17.33
CA TRP A 107 12.44 -19.78 17.12
C TRP A 107 12.22 -18.56 16.23
N ASP A 108 13.11 -17.57 16.32
CA ASP A 108 13.10 -16.35 15.50
C ASP A 108 13.54 -16.59 14.05
N CYS A 109 14.26 -17.68 13.78
CA CYS A 109 14.70 -18.03 12.43
C CYS A 109 13.57 -18.29 11.41
N GLY A 110 12.30 -18.38 11.84
CA GLY A 110 11.14 -18.51 10.94
C GLY A 110 10.99 -19.92 10.35
N THR A 111 9.79 -20.49 10.40
CA THR A 111 9.57 -21.93 10.10
C THR A 111 9.70 -22.31 8.63
N ASN A 112 9.32 -21.42 7.71
CA ASN A 112 9.21 -21.70 6.27
C ASN A 112 10.38 -21.17 5.43
N LYS A 113 11.55 -20.93 6.04
CA LYS A 113 12.75 -20.58 5.28
C LYS A 113 13.27 -21.81 4.51
N SER A 114 13.80 -21.57 3.31
CA SER A 114 14.41 -22.62 2.50
C SER A 114 15.54 -23.31 3.27
N PRO A 115 15.64 -24.65 3.22
CA PRO A 115 16.67 -25.38 3.94
C PRO A 115 18.06 -25.17 3.31
N GLY A 116 19.10 -25.34 4.13
CA GLY A 116 20.47 -25.45 3.66
C GLY A 116 20.77 -26.81 3.01
N PRO A 117 22.04 -27.12 2.71
CA PRO A 117 22.44 -28.38 2.06
C PRO A 117 21.99 -29.66 2.75
N GLY A 118 21.81 -29.64 4.08
CA GLY A 118 21.27 -30.78 4.83
C GLY A 118 19.76 -31.02 4.67
N GLY A 119 19.03 -30.17 3.92
CA GLY A 119 17.61 -30.38 3.63
C GLY A 119 16.63 -30.11 4.77
N PHE A 120 17.12 -29.84 5.99
CA PHE A 120 16.27 -29.56 7.15
C PHE A 120 15.87 -28.08 7.25
N THR A 121 14.59 -27.82 7.50
CA THR A 121 14.04 -26.49 7.78
C THR A 121 14.07 -26.18 9.28
N PHE A 122 13.90 -24.91 9.65
CA PHE A 122 13.73 -24.54 11.06
C PHE A 122 12.45 -25.12 11.68
N ASP A 123 11.42 -25.46 10.89
CA ASP A 123 10.26 -26.20 11.40
C ASP A 123 10.65 -27.59 11.92
N PHE A 124 11.52 -28.30 11.18
CA PHE A 124 12.06 -29.59 11.63
C PHE A 124 12.83 -29.43 12.94
N ILE A 125 13.76 -28.46 13.00
CA ILE A 125 14.58 -28.20 14.20
C ILE A 125 13.68 -27.89 15.41
N ARG A 126 12.65 -27.07 15.23
CA ARG A 126 11.71 -26.72 16.29
C ARG A 126 10.87 -27.91 16.73
N ARG A 127 10.41 -28.75 15.80
CA ARG A 127 9.58 -29.93 16.08
C ARG A 127 10.34 -30.99 16.88
N TYR A 128 11.60 -31.20 16.54
CA TYR A 128 12.46 -32.20 17.18
C TYR A 128 13.42 -31.59 18.21
N TRP A 129 13.19 -30.34 18.64
CA TRP A 129 14.08 -29.63 19.56
C TRP A 129 14.42 -30.43 20.82
N LYS A 130 13.43 -31.08 21.44
CA LYS A 130 13.64 -31.91 22.64
C LYS A 130 14.63 -33.07 22.43
N THR A 131 14.82 -33.50 21.19
CA THR A 131 15.74 -34.58 20.82
C THR A 131 17.13 -34.05 20.47
N ILE A 132 17.21 -32.89 19.81
CA ILE A 132 18.47 -32.37 19.24
C ILE A 132 19.07 -31.19 20.02
N ASP A 133 18.38 -30.66 21.03
CA ASP A 133 18.79 -29.43 21.72
C ASP A 133 20.16 -29.55 22.37
N LYS A 134 20.48 -30.69 22.97
CA LYS A 134 21.80 -30.96 23.57
C LYS A 134 22.91 -30.82 22.53
N ASP A 135 22.73 -31.38 21.34
CA ASP A 135 23.72 -31.36 20.27
C ASP A 135 23.86 -29.96 19.67
N VAL A 136 22.73 -29.28 19.42
CA VAL A 136 22.73 -27.90 18.91
C VAL A 136 23.38 -26.95 19.89
N VAL A 137 23.02 -27.01 21.17
CA VAL A 137 23.57 -26.14 22.23
C VAL A 137 25.06 -26.40 22.41
N LYS A 138 25.48 -27.66 22.39
CA LYS A 138 26.90 -28.03 22.45
C LYS A 138 27.66 -27.45 21.26
N ALA A 139 27.18 -27.65 20.04
CA ALA A 139 27.82 -27.12 18.82
C ALA A 139 27.93 -25.59 18.82
N VAL A 140 26.88 -24.88 19.25
CA VAL A 140 26.90 -23.42 19.37
C VAL A 140 27.92 -22.99 20.43
N LYS A 141 27.89 -23.57 21.63
CA LYS A 141 28.86 -23.23 22.69
C LYS A 141 30.30 -23.51 22.28
N GLU A 142 30.57 -24.63 21.63
CA GLU A 142 31.88 -24.97 21.10
C GLU A 142 32.36 -23.96 20.06
N PHE A 143 31.47 -23.43 19.22
CA PHE A 143 31.82 -22.36 18.28
C PHE A 143 32.24 -21.07 19.01
N PHE A 144 31.50 -20.64 20.04
CA PHE A 144 31.86 -19.41 20.77
C PHE A 144 33.16 -19.55 21.59
N VAL A 145 33.60 -20.77 21.90
CA VAL A 145 34.90 -21.04 22.52
C VAL A 145 36.02 -21.14 21.47
N SER A 146 35.79 -21.91 20.40
CA SER A 146 36.85 -22.30 19.45
C SER A 146 36.92 -21.44 18.19
N SER A 147 35.89 -20.65 17.90
CA SER A 147 35.66 -19.95 16.62
C SER A 147 35.61 -20.88 15.40
N ASN A 148 35.42 -22.19 15.57
CA ASN A 148 35.45 -23.15 14.48
C ASN A 148 34.10 -23.83 14.29
N PHE A 149 33.69 -23.97 13.03
CA PHE A 149 32.54 -24.78 12.66
C PHE A 149 32.97 -26.23 12.38
N PRO A 150 32.12 -27.22 12.70
CA PRO A 150 32.31 -28.57 12.21
C PRO A 150 32.33 -28.59 10.66
N PRO A 151 33.15 -29.45 10.03
CA PRO A 151 33.19 -29.58 8.57
C PRO A 151 31.80 -29.82 7.98
N GLY A 152 31.44 -29.09 6.91
CA GLY A 152 30.14 -29.19 6.24
C GLY A 152 28.99 -28.41 6.89
N SER A 153 29.15 -27.86 8.11
CA SER A 153 28.08 -27.12 8.79
C SER A 153 27.79 -25.72 8.19
N ASN A 154 28.75 -25.15 7.45
CA ASN A 154 28.62 -23.83 6.81
C ASN A 154 28.70 -23.93 5.28
N ALA A 155 28.17 -25.03 4.72
CA ALA A 155 27.96 -25.19 3.29
C ALA A 155 26.69 -24.45 2.84
N SER A 156 26.70 -23.87 1.64
CA SER A 156 25.55 -23.12 1.11
C SER A 156 25.41 -23.29 -0.40
N PHE A 157 24.16 -23.35 -0.88
CA PHE A 157 23.83 -23.28 -2.30
C PHE A 157 23.76 -21.84 -2.78
N ILE A 158 24.25 -21.59 -4.00
CA ILE A 158 24.17 -20.28 -4.65
C ILE A 158 22.85 -20.19 -5.43
N THR A 159 21.95 -19.31 -5.01
CA THR A 159 20.64 -19.08 -5.64
C THR A 159 20.42 -17.59 -5.91
N LEU A 160 19.95 -17.23 -7.11
CA LEU A 160 19.75 -15.84 -7.55
C LEU A 160 18.39 -15.28 -7.11
N PHE A 161 18.38 -14.12 -6.44
CA PHE A 161 17.15 -13.44 -6.01
C PHE A 161 17.10 -11.95 -6.40
N PRO A 162 15.91 -11.37 -6.70
CA PRO A 162 15.76 -9.94 -6.98
C PRO A 162 15.68 -9.08 -5.70
N LYS A 163 16.31 -7.89 -5.74
CA LYS A 163 16.44 -6.95 -4.60
C LYS A 163 15.15 -6.16 -4.31
N MET A 164 14.91 -5.81 -3.03
CA MET A 164 13.82 -4.95 -2.51
C MET A 164 14.39 -3.65 -1.89
N GLN A 165 13.61 -2.55 -1.89
CA GLN A 165 14.14 -1.16 -1.83
C GLN A 165 13.51 -0.27 -0.73
N ILE A 166 14.23 0.81 -0.35
CA ILE A 166 13.93 1.79 0.73
C ILE A 166 13.89 3.24 0.17
N LEU A 167 13.10 4.11 0.82
CA LEU A 167 12.50 5.35 0.30
C LEU A 167 13.29 6.65 0.50
N ASP A 168 14.20 6.72 1.47
CA ASP A 168 14.76 8.01 1.92
C ASP A 168 15.73 8.62 0.90
N GLY A 169 16.58 7.80 0.29
CA GLY A 169 17.53 8.24 -0.73
C GLY A 169 16.88 8.88 -1.96
N PRO A 170 15.87 8.24 -2.59
CA PRO A 170 15.14 8.82 -3.72
C PRO A 170 14.46 10.15 -3.38
N PHE A 171 13.90 10.27 -2.17
CA PHE A 171 13.26 11.51 -1.71
C PHE A 171 14.27 12.64 -1.58
N ILE A 172 15.40 12.42 -0.88
CA ILE A 172 16.48 13.41 -0.72
C ILE A 172 16.99 13.87 -2.08
N LEU A 173 17.26 12.94 -3.01
CA LEU A 173 17.70 13.29 -4.36
C LEU A 173 16.67 14.13 -5.10
N ASN A 174 15.39 13.79 -5.01
CA ASN A 174 14.34 14.52 -5.73
C ASN A 174 14.18 15.96 -5.22
N GLU A 175 14.24 16.17 -3.90
CA GLU A 175 14.22 17.50 -3.29
C GLU A 175 15.49 18.29 -3.65
N LEU A 176 16.66 17.66 -3.59
CA LEU A 176 17.91 18.30 -4.01
C LEU A 176 17.86 18.77 -5.46
N ILE A 177 17.38 17.91 -6.39
CA ILE A 177 17.28 18.26 -7.81
C ILE A 177 16.37 19.47 -7.99
N SER A 178 15.24 19.51 -7.28
CA SER A 178 14.28 20.60 -7.32
C SER A 178 14.87 21.90 -6.76
N TRP A 179 15.60 21.80 -5.65
CA TRP A 179 16.31 22.91 -5.02
C TRP A 179 17.40 23.48 -5.93
N CYS A 180 18.27 22.63 -6.50
CA CYS A 180 19.32 23.06 -7.43
C CYS A 180 18.75 23.79 -8.65
N LYS A 181 17.61 23.31 -9.19
CA LYS A 181 16.90 23.99 -10.28
C LYS A 181 16.37 25.36 -9.85
N SER A 182 15.73 25.45 -8.68
CA SER A 182 15.19 26.71 -8.15
C SER A 182 16.27 27.75 -7.88
N LYS A 183 17.41 27.32 -7.32
CA LYS A 183 18.57 28.18 -7.02
C LYS A 183 19.53 28.35 -8.19
N LYS A 184 19.21 27.80 -9.37
CA LYS A 184 20.08 27.80 -10.58
C LYS A 184 21.51 27.32 -10.29
N THR A 185 21.65 26.39 -9.34
CA THR A 185 22.95 25.85 -8.92
C THR A 185 23.35 24.70 -9.82
N LYS A 186 24.55 24.81 -10.40
CA LYS A 186 25.16 23.75 -11.23
C LYS A 186 25.70 22.63 -10.36
N ALA A 187 25.16 21.43 -10.53
CA ALA A 187 25.50 20.28 -9.70
C ALA A 187 25.70 19.01 -10.54
N MET A 188 26.45 18.05 -10.00
CA MET A 188 26.62 16.72 -10.56
C MET A 188 26.06 15.67 -9.60
N ILE A 189 25.46 14.63 -10.17
CA ILE A 189 25.11 13.40 -9.47
C ILE A 189 25.83 12.26 -10.19
N PHE A 190 26.69 11.54 -9.47
CA PHE A 190 27.41 10.40 -9.99
C PHE A 190 26.95 9.13 -9.26
N LYS A 191 26.16 8.31 -9.97
CA LYS A 191 25.68 7.03 -9.47
C LYS A 191 26.72 5.95 -9.79
N VAL A 192 27.22 5.30 -8.75
CA VAL A 192 28.26 4.28 -8.84
C VAL A 192 27.65 2.89 -8.70
N ASP A 193 28.09 1.97 -9.56
CA ASP A 193 27.75 0.54 -9.50
C ASP A 193 29.01 -0.24 -9.12
N PHE A 194 28.96 -1.07 -8.07
CA PHE A 194 30.08 -1.94 -7.70
C PHE A 194 29.94 -3.32 -8.35
N LYS A 195 31.03 -3.83 -8.93
CA LYS A 195 31.05 -5.19 -9.48
C LYS A 195 30.98 -6.20 -8.35
N LYS A 196 29.88 -6.94 -8.27
CA LYS A 196 29.69 -8.04 -7.28
C LYS A 196 30.10 -7.61 -5.88
N ALA A 197 29.47 -6.55 -5.35
CA ALA A 197 29.94 -5.86 -4.16
C ALA A 197 30.18 -6.80 -2.96
N PHE A 198 29.19 -7.62 -2.62
CA PHE A 198 29.30 -8.60 -1.53
C PHE A 198 30.40 -9.64 -1.81
N ASP A 199 30.48 -10.19 -3.02
CA ASP A 199 31.44 -11.26 -3.37
C ASP A 199 32.90 -10.77 -3.44
N SER A 200 33.11 -9.46 -3.53
CA SER A 200 34.44 -8.86 -3.75
C SER A 200 35.15 -8.46 -2.45
N VAL A 201 34.44 -8.45 -1.33
CA VAL A 201 34.96 -8.02 -0.03
C VAL A 201 36.15 -8.86 0.43
N ARG A 202 37.27 -8.20 0.66
CA ARG A 202 38.46 -8.80 1.28
C ARG A 202 38.28 -9.01 2.79
N TRP A 203 38.57 -10.22 3.27
CA TRP A 203 38.39 -10.59 4.68
C TRP A 203 39.45 -9.99 5.59
N ASP A 204 40.69 -9.83 5.11
CA ASP A 204 41.77 -9.17 5.83
C ASP A 204 41.46 -7.69 6.08
N PHE A 205 41.00 -6.97 5.04
CA PHE A 205 40.54 -5.59 5.22
C PHE A 205 39.34 -5.48 6.16
N LEU A 206 38.40 -6.43 6.11
CA LEU A 206 37.27 -6.45 7.04
C LEU A 206 37.74 -6.61 8.50
N ASP A 207 38.74 -7.46 8.76
CA ASP A 207 39.31 -7.59 10.11
C ASP A 207 39.97 -6.30 10.59
N ASP A 208 40.73 -5.63 9.72
CA ASP A 208 41.34 -4.33 10.01
C ASP A 208 40.28 -3.29 10.38
N ILE A 209 39.17 -3.24 9.63
CA ILE A 209 38.04 -2.37 9.92
C ILE A 209 37.45 -2.70 11.29
N LEU A 210 37.13 -3.96 11.57
CA LEU A 210 36.61 -4.37 12.88
C LEU A 210 37.57 -3.97 14.01
N ASN A 211 38.86 -4.16 13.83
CA ASN A 211 39.86 -3.73 14.82
C ASN A 211 39.83 -2.21 15.03
N LYS A 212 39.73 -1.42 13.97
CA LYS A 212 39.66 0.07 14.04
C LYS A 212 38.36 0.58 14.66
N PHE A 213 37.25 -0.15 14.50
CA PHE A 213 35.98 0.14 15.18
C PHE A 213 35.96 -0.34 16.65
N GLY A 214 37.05 -0.95 17.14
CA GLY A 214 37.20 -1.34 18.55
C GLY A 214 36.66 -2.72 18.88
N PHE A 215 36.44 -3.60 17.88
CA PHE A 215 36.02 -4.97 18.14
C PHE A 215 37.20 -5.80 18.70
N GLY A 216 36.96 -6.45 19.85
CA GLY A 216 37.95 -7.29 20.53
C GLY A 216 38.41 -8.50 19.70
N THR A 217 39.52 -9.11 20.09
CA THR A 217 40.12 -10.26 19.39
C THR A 217 39.20 -11.47 19.33
N LYS A 218 38.43 -11.76 20.41
CA LYS A 218 37.46 -12.86 20.42
C LYS A 218 36.35 -12.66 19.37
N TRP A 219 35.76 -11.48 19.34
CA TRP A 219 34.72 -11.13 18.34
C TRP A 219 35.24 -11.25 16.91
N ARG A 220 36.42 -10.70 16.65
CA ARG A 220 37.08 -10.85 15.35
C ARG A 220 37.34 -12.32 15.01
N GLY A 221 37.77 -13.12 15.99
CA GLY A 221 37.90 -14.58 15.87
C GLY A 221 36.59 -15.26 15.44
N TRP A 222 35.46 -14.94 16.05
CA TRP A 222 34.15 -15.49 15.65
C TRP A 222 33.76 -15.10 14.23
N ILE A 223 33.99 -13.85 13.82
CA ILE A 223 33.71 -13.39 12.45
C ILE A 223 34.62 -14.13 11.46
N GLN A 224 35.93 -14.22 11.74
CA GLN A 224 36.87 -14.97 10.91
C GLN A 224 36.50 -16.45 10.82
N GLY A 225 36.05 -17.06 11.93
CA GLY A 225 35.52 -18.41 11.99
C GLY A 225 34.35 -18.63 11.03
N CYS A 226 33.38 -17.71 11.04
CA CYS A 226 32.25 -17.70 10.12
C CYS A 226 32.66 -17.59 8.65
N LEU A 227 33.71 -16.82 8.35
CA LEU A 227 34.18 -16.58 6.99
C LEU A 227 35.05 -17.74 6.48
N ASN A 228 36.06 -18.16 7.25
CA ASN A 228 37.02 -19.20 6.87
C ASN A 228 36.39 -20.60 6.74
N SER A 229 35.32 -20.86 7.48
CA SER A 229 34.54 -22.11 7.37
C SER A 229 33.59 -22.13 6.17
N ALA A 230 33.47 -21.04 5.41
CA ALA A 230 32.54 -20.93 4.30
C ALA A 230 32.96 -21.85 3.13
N MET A 231 32.11 -22.83 2.85
CA MET A 231 32.19 -23.70 1.67
C MET A 231 31.04 -23.42 0.71
N GLY A 232 31.27 -23.62 -0.59
CA GLY A 232 30.26 -23.47 -1.64
C GLY A 232 30.28 -24.62 -2.63
N SER A 233 29.12 -24.91 -3.20
CA SER A 233 28.94 -25.85 -4.32
C SER A 233 28.00 -25.23 -5.35
N ILE A 234 28.21 -25.52 -6.63
CA ILE A 234 27.34 -25.05 -7.71
C ILE A 234 26.32 -26.16 -8.03
N LEU A 235 25.06 -25.81 -8.22
CA LEU A 235 24.04 -26.77 -8.67
C LEU A 235 24.06 -26.85 -10.20
N VAL A 236 24.39 -28.03 -10.74
CA VAL A 236 24.31 -28.34 -12.18
C VAL A 236 23.19 -29.35 -12.37
N ASN A 237 22.13 -28.96 -13.07
CA ASN A 237 20.92 -29.78 -13.30
C ASN A 237 20.26 -30.31 -12.01
N GLY A 238 20.35 -29.55 -10.92
CA GLY A 238 19.78 -29.93 -9.61
C GLY A 238 20.72 -30.75 -8.73
N SER A 239 21.91 -31.12 -9.22
CA SER A 239 22.92 -31.85 -8.45
C SER A 239 24.10 -30.94 -8.07
N PRO A 240 24.59 -30.99 -6.82
CA PRO A 240 25.74 -30.18 -6.39
C PRO A 240 27.06 -30.69 -6.98
N THR A 241 27.94 -29.76 -7.37
CA THR A 241 29.35 -30.04 -7.68
C THR A 241 30.14 -30.35 -6.41
N SER A 242 31.42 -30.70 -6.56
CA SER A 242 32.37 -30.70 -5.45
C SER A 242 32.39 -29.35 -4.72
N GLU A 243 32.56 -29.41 -3.41
CA GLU A 243 32.66 -28.22 -2.57
C GLU A 243 34.02 -27.53 -2.75
N PHE A 244 34.02 -26.20 -2.69
CA PHE A 244 35.22 -25.37 -2.70
C PHE A 244 35.19 -24.30 -1.61
N LYS A 245 36.37 -23.89 -1.13
CA LYS A 245 36.54 -22.85 -0.12
C LYS A 245 36.39 -21.46 -0.73
N PHE A 246 35.67 -20.58 -0.02
CA PHE A 246 35.73 -19.16 -0.30
C PHE A 246 37.00 -18.55 0.32
N HIS A 247 37.56 -17.53 -0.34
CA HIS A 247 38.74 -16.79 0.15
C HIS A 247 38.45 -15.30 0.34
N LYS A 248 37.26 -14.87 -0.10
CA LYS A 248 36.76 -13.49 -0.04
C LYS A 248 35.25 -13.50 -0.25
N GLY A 249 34.63 -12.38 0.08
CA GLY A 249 33.23 -12.11 -0.13
C GLY A 249 32.36 -12.41 1.10
N LEU A 250 31.18 -11.81 1.12
CA LEU A 250 30.18 -11.97 2.17
C LEU A 250 28.97 -12.72 1.61
N LYS A 251 28.49 -13.75 2.31
CA LYS A 251 27.38 -14.58 1.84
C LYS A 251 26.08 -13.80 1.77
N GLN A 252 25.48 -13.70 0.59
CA GLN A 252 24.13 -13.12 0.45
C GLN A 252 23.08 -14.05 1.05
N GLY A 253 22.15 -13.48 1.83
CA GLY A 253 21.15 -14.24 2.58
C GLY A 253 21.58 -14.66 3.99
N ASN A 254 22.86 -14.47 4.34
CA ASN A 254 23.32 -14.56 5.73
C ASN A 254 22.91 -13.28 6.49
N PRO A 255 22.32 -13.38 7.70
CA PRO A 255 21.89 -12.21 8.48
C PRO A 255 23.00 -11.23 8.88
N LEU A 256 24.24 -11.71 9.04
CA LEU A 256 25.41 -10.94 9.46
C LEU A 256 26.05 -10.16 8.31
N SER A 257 26.04 -10.72 7.09
CA SER A 257 26.69 -10.12 5.91
C SER A 257 26.29 -8.67 5.63
N PRO A 258 25.00 -8.25 5.71
CA PRO A 258 24.63 -6.85 5.52
C PRO A 258 25.28 -5.90 6.52
N PHE A 259 25.41 -6.29 7.78
CA PHE A 259 26.03 -5.45 8.82
C PHE A 259 27.54 -5.30 8.59
N LEU A 260 28.23 -6.39 8.27
CA LEU A 260 29.65 -6.35 7.91
C LEU A 260 29.89 -5.49 6.67
N PHE A 261 28.98 -5.57 5.69
CA PHE A 261 29.05 -4.73 4.49
C PHE A 261 28.84 -3.25 4.81
N ILE A 262 27.93 -2.91 5.73
CA ILE A 262 27.72 -1.54 6.19
C ILE A 262 28.99 -0.98 6.83
N LEU A 263 29.70 -1.76 7.67
CA LEU A 263 30.97 -1.31 8.27
C LEU A 263 32.04 -0.99 7.22
N ILE A 264 32.09 -1.78 6.15
CA ILE A 264 32.99 -1.48 5.02
C ILE A 264 32.56 -0.19 4.33
N MET A 265 31.26 0.00 4.06
CA MET A 265 30.77 1.24 3.45
C MET A 265 30.92 2.46 4.37
N GLU A 266 30.93 2.28 5.69
CA GLU A 266 31.22 3.33 6.66
C GLU A 266 32.67 3.82 6.52
N SER A 267 33.62 2.92 6.23
CA SER A 267 34.99 3.34 5.93
C SER A 267 35.09 4.22 4.67
N LEU A 268 34.23 3.99 3.68
CA LEU A 268 34.10 4.85 2.49
C LEU A 268 33.51 6.21 2.87
N HIS A 269 32.48 6.22 3.72
CA HIS A 269 31.84 7.43 4.24
C HIS A 269 32.86 8.32 4.97
N LEU A 270 33.60 7.75 5.93
CA LEU A 270 34.63 8.45 6.69
C LEU A 270 35.74 9.00 5.78
N SER A 271 36.17 8.23 4.79
CA SER A 271 37.16 8.66 3.82
C SER A 271 36.66 9.84 2.96
N PHE A 272 35.39 9.84 2.54
CA PHE A 272 34.79 10.97 1.82
C PHE A 272 34.60 12.20 2.71
N ASN A 273 34.23 12.03 3.98
CA ASN A 273 34.14 13.13 4.93
C ASN A 273 35.50 13.80 5.15
N HIS A 274 36.59 13.03 5.20
CA HIS A 274 37.92 13.59 5.27
C HIS A 274 38.25 14.46 4.05
N ILE A 275 37.95 13.98 2.84
CA ILE A 275 38.17 14.73 1.58
C ILE A 275 37.34 16.02 1.53
N LEU A 276 36.11 16.00 2.08
CA LEU A 276 35.28 17.20 2.23
C LEU A 276 35.92 18.22 3.19
N ASN A 277 36.40 17.75 4.34
CA ASN A 277 37.00 18.61 5.37
C ASN A 277 38.31 19.26 4.88
N VAL A 278 39.10 18.54 4.07
CA VAL A 278 40.33 19.07 3.45
C VAL A 278 40.01 19.99 2.26
N GLY A 279 38.77 20.01 1.77
CA GLY A 279 38.34 20.86 0.67
C GLY A 279 38.68 20.35 -0.73
N LEU A 280 39.11 19.08 -0.84
CA LEU A 280 39.41 18.41 -2.12
C LEU A 280 38.15 18.02 -2.90
N PHE A 281 37.01 17.96 -2.22
CA PHE A 281 35.70 17.74 -2.83
C PHE A 281 34.70 18.78 -2.34
N LYS A 282 33.91 19.34 -3.25
CA LYS A 282 32.90 20.36 -2.95
C LYS A 282 31.50 19.78 -3.10
N GLY A 283 30.87 19.45 -1.97
CA GLY A 283 29.47 19.03 -1.89
C GLY A 283 28.48 20.16 -2.22
N ILE A 284 27.18 19.83 -2.19
CA ILE A 284 26.10 20.82 -2.32
C ILE A 284 25.66 21.26 -0.93
N GLN A 285 25.93 22.53 -0.63
CA GLN A 285 25.50 23.16 0.62
C GLN A 285 24.06 23.67 0.47
N ILE A 286 23.14 23.10 1.23
CA ILE A 286 21.70 23.45 1.19
C ILE A 286 21.42 24.60 2.16
N ASP A 287 22.03 24.55 3.35
CA ASP A 287 22.01 25.60 4.37
C ASP A 287 23.39 25.73 5.04
N ASN A 288 23.52 26.60 6.06
CA ASN A 288 24.80 26.84 6.74
C ASN A 288 25.34 25.62 7.51
N SER A 289 24.51 24.62 7.77
CA SER A 289 24.81 23.42 8.57
C SER A 289 24.87 22.13 7.76
N LEU A 290 24.19 22.07 6.61
CA LEU A 290 23.95 20.85 5.85
C LEU A 290 24.63 20.91 4.47
N THR A 291 25.69 20.10 4.33
CA THR A 291 26.33 19.84 3.04
C THR A 291 26.07 18.40 2.62
N LEU A 292 25.38 18.23 1.49
CA LEU A 292 25.11 16.93 0.91
C LEU A 292 26.22 16.58 -0.09
N SER A 293 26.87 15.45 0.13
CA SER A 293 28.02 15.00 -0.66
C SER A 293 27.86 13.59 -1.23
N HIS A 294 27.15 12.71 -0.53
CA HIS A 294 26.90 11.35 -0.97
C HIS A 294 25.73 10.71 -0.23
N LEU A 295 25.18 9.64 -0.81
CA LEU A 295 24.12 8.80 -0.27
C LEU A 295 24.49 7.35 -0.56
N PHE A 296 24.59 6.52 0.48
CA PHE A 296 24.87 5.10 0.35
C PHE A 296 23.68 4.27 0.80
N TYR A 297 23.38 3.24 0.02
CA TYR A 297 22.38 2.24 0.36
C TYR A 297 22.90 0.86 -0.02
N ALA A 298 23.48 0.15 0.96
CA ALA A 298 24.25 -1.07 0.69
C ALA A 298 25.22 -0.84 -0.48
N ASP A 299 25.05 -1.55 -1.60
CA ASP A 299 25.91 -1.44 -2.78
C ASP A 299 25.51 -0.35 -3.78
N ASP A 300 24.36 0.31 -3.60
CA ASP A 300 23.98 1.49 -4.38
C ASP A 300 24.65 2.74 -3.76
N ALA A 301 25.64 3.30 -4.44
CA ALA A 301 26.32 4.52 -4.01
C ALA A 301 26.04 5.69 -4.96
N VAL A 302 25.70 6.85 -4.40
CA VAL A 302 25.45 8.08 -5.16
C VAL A 302 26.29 9.21 -4.58
N PHE A 303 27.13 9.82 -5.42
CA PHE A 303 27.91 11.01 -5.07
C PHE A 303 27.27 12.26 -5.65
N ILE A 304 27.34 13.34 -4.89
CA ILE A 304 26.64 14.60 -5.15
C ILE A 304 27.63 15.73 -4.90
N GLY A 305 27.83 16.61 -5.87
CA GLY A 305 28.75 17.72 -5.72
C GLY A 305 28.46 18.87 -6.66
N LYS A 306 29.18 19.97 -6.49
CA LYS A 306 29.20 21.05 -7.48
C LYS A 306 29.74 20.52 -8.81
N TRP A 307 29.19 21.01 -9.91
CA TRP A 307 29.67 20.65 -11.24
C TRP A 307 31.07 21.23 -11.45
N ASP A 308 32.07 20.36 -11.39
CA ASP A 308 33.47 20.73 -11.60
C ASP A 308 34.32 19.50 -11.97
N LYS A 309 35.31 19.69 -12.85
CA LYS A 309 36.16 18.60 -13.33
C LYS A 309 37.04 18.03 -12.22
N SER A 310 37.53 18.87 -11.29
CA SER A 310 38.35 18.39 -10.17
C SER A 310 37.54 17.49 -9.24
N ASN A 311 36.30 17.88 -8.92
CA ASN A 311 35.37 17.08 -8.13
C ASN A 311 35.14 15.67 -8.73
N LEU A 312 34.96 15.57 -10.06
CA LEU A 312 34.79 14.29 -10.74
C LEU A 312 36.03 13.41 -10.65
N ILE A 313 37.21 13.99 -10.89
CA ILE A 313 38.49 13.29 -10.77
C ILE A 313 38.71 12.80 -9.33
N THR A 314 38.40 13.64 -8.33
CA THR A 314 38.50 13.29 -6.92
C THR A 314 37.65 12.07 -6.59
N ILE A 315 36.39 12.01 -7.04
CA ILE A 315 35.53 10.82 -6.80
C ILE A 315 36.16 9.57 -7.43
N VAL A 316 36.59 9.64 -8.69
CA VAL A 316 37.15 8.49 -9.40
C VAL A 316 38.44 8.01 -8.75
N ASN A 317 39.35 8.92 -8.38
CA ASN A 317 40.60 8.57 -7.72
C ASN A 317 40.36 7.97 -6.33
N MET A 318 39.46 8.55 -5.56
CA MET A 318 39.09 8.04 -4.25
C MET A 318 38.53 6.61 -4.36
N LEU A 319 37.61 6.37 -5.29
CA LEU A 319 37.04 5.03 -5.46
C LEU A 319 38.06 4.02 -6.04
N LYS A 320 39.06 4.47 -6.80
CA LYS A 320 40.21 3.63 -7.21
C LYS A 320 41.09 3.27 -6.00
N CYS A 321 41.38 4.22 -5.11
CA CYS A 321 42.08 3.95 -3.85
C CYS A 321 41.27 2.99 -2.98
N PHE A 322 39.96 3.18 -2.90
CA PHE A 322 39.05 2.31 -2.17
C PHE A 322 38.95 0.92 -2.80
N PHE A 323 39.16 0.76 -4.10
CA PHE A 323 39.27 -0.59 -4.67
C PHE A 323 40.49 -1.36 -4.13
N LEU A 324 41.63 -0.69 -3.91
CA LEU A 324 42.86 -1.35 -3.45
C LEU A 324 42.76 -1.91 -2.03
N ALA A 325 41.92 -1.31 -1.19
CA ALA A 325 41.73 -1.73 0.19
C ALA A 325 40.71 -2.89 0.31
N PRO A 326 39.37 -2.68 0.32
CA PRO A 326 38.38 -3.76 0.41
C PRO A 326 38.25 -4.66 -0.83
N GLY A 327 38.86 -4.34 -1.97
CA GLY A 327 38.65 -5.08 -3.21
C GLY A 327 37.37 -4.70 -3.97
N LEU A 328 36.66 -3.66 -3.55
CA LEU A 328 35.40 -3.21 -4.14
C LEU A 328 35.63 -2.48 -5.46
N LYS A 329 35.56 -3.23 -6.57
CA LYS A 329 35.81 -2.71 -7.90
C LYS A 329 34.59 -1.97 -8.45
N ILE A 330 34.78 -0.73 -8.89
CA ILE A 330 33.74 0.02 -9.60
C ILE A 330 33.47 -0.61 -10.97
N ASN A 331 32.20 -0.61 -11.35
CA ASN A 331 31.74 -0.90 -12.69
C ASN A 331 31.51 0.40 -13.47
N ILE A 332 32.57 0.91 -14.10
CA ILE A 332 32.52 2.24 -14.72
C ILE A 332 31.45 2.35 -15.82
N HIS A 333 31.27 1.30 -16.63
CA HIS A 333 30.28 1.26 -17.71
C HIS A 333 28.83 1.18 -17.21
N LYS A 334 28.58 0.66 -16.00
CA LYS A 334 27.25 0.69 -15.38
C LYS A 334 27.02 1.91 -14.49
N SER A 335 28.10 2.61 -14.14
CA SER A 335 28.06 3.87 -13.41
C SER A 335 27.57 4.98 -14.32
N LYS A 336 26.82 5.93 -13.74
CA LYS A 336 26.05 6.92 -14.50
C LYS A 336 26.25 8.33 -13.97
N LEU A 337 26.56 9.27 -14.86
CA LEU A 337 26.72 10.69 -14.55
C LEU A 337 25.49 11.49 -14.99
N ILE A 338 25.09 12.44 -14.14
CA ILE A 338 24.01 13.39 -14.39
C ILE A 338 24.49 14.80 -14.06
N GLY A 339 24.29 15.75 -14.98
CA GLY A 339 24.48 17.18 -14.73
C GLY A 339 23.15 17.89 -14.50
N ILE A 340 23.03 18.67 -13.43
CA ILE A 340 21.87 19.50 -13.11
C ILE A 340 22.19 20.94 -13.50
N GLY A 341 21.39 21.52 -14.40
CA GLY A 341 21.63 22.88 -14.91
C GLY A 341 22.83 22.96 -15.87
N ILE A 342 23.17 21.84 -16.51
CA ILE A 342 24.32 21.69 -17.40
C ILE A 342 23.84 21.22 -18.78
N PRO A 343 24.37 21.78 -19.88
CA PRO A 343 24.09 21.30 -21.23
C PRO A 343 24.47 19.83 -21.42
N HIS A 344 23.64 19.08 -22.16
CA HIS A 344 23.83 17.63 -22.30
C HIS A 344 25.18 17.25 -22.93
N GLU A 345 25.69 18.06 -23.85
CA GLU A 345 27.01 17.86 -24.50
C GLU A 345 28.18 17.92 -23.50
N GLU A 346 28.12 18.84 -22.55
CA GLU A 346 29.13 18.97 -21.49
C GLU A 346 29.11 17.74 -20.58
N VAL A 347 27.92 17.21 -20.28
CA VAL A 347 27.76 15.98 -19.50
C VAL A 347 28.32 14.76 -20.24
N ILE A 348 28.08 14.66 -21.55
CA ILE A 348 28.65 13.58 -22.38
C ILE A 348 30.17 13.65 -22.39
N SER A 349 30.74 14.84 -22.60
CA SER A 349 32.19 15.04 -22.60
C SER A 349 32.82 14.60 -21.27
N ALA A 350 32.22 15.03 -20.15
CA ALA A 350 32.67 14.63 -18.81
C ALA A 350 32.52 13.11 -18.56
N ALA A 351 31.42 12.49 -19.01
CA ALA A 351 31.21 11.06 -18.86
C ALA A 351 32.21 10.24 -19.69
N ASN A 352 32.48 10.65 -20.93
CA ASN A 352 33.48 10.03 -21.80
C ASN A 352 34.90 10.14 -21.21
N PHE A 353 35.25 11.28 -20.62
CA PHE A 353 36.53 11.47 -19.93
C PHE A 353 36.73 10.49 -18.76
N ILE A 354 35.66 10.18 -18.03
CA ILE A 354 35.69 9.22 -16.91
C ILE A 354 35.58 7.76 -17.40
N GLY A 355 34.99 7.54 -18.58
CA GLY A 355 34.65 6.23 -19.12
C GLY A 355 33.31 5.68 -18.61
N CYS A 356 32.41 6.54 -18.14
CA CYS A 356 31.07 6.17 -17.65
C CYS A 356 29.97 6.57 -18.64
N SER A 357 28.73 6.14 -18.39
CA SER A 357 27.57 6.52 -19.22
C SER A 357 26.87 7.76 -18.65
N THR A 358 26.19 8.52 -19.50
CA THR A 358 25.29 9.58 -19.04
C THR A 358 23.92 9.02 -18.67
N LEU A 359 23.19 9.72 -17.81
CA LEU A 359 21.80 9.42 -17.49
C LEU A 359 20.95 10.68 -17.54
N THR A 360 19.82 10.59 -18.24
CA THR A 360 18.87 11.67 -18.40
C THR A 360 17.78 11.61 -17.33
N MET A 361 17.26 12.77 -16.96
CA MET A 361 16.12 12.88 -16.06
C MET A 361 14.80 12.68 -16.83
N PRO A 362 13.79 12.01 -16.24
CA PRO A 362 13.78 11.33 -14.94
C PRO A 362 14.41 9.92 -15.00
N PHE A 363 14.97 9.43 -13.89
CA PHE A 363 15.65 8.13 -13.84
C PHE A 363 15.21 7.25 -12.66
N ASN A 364 15.42 5.93 -12.77
CA ASN A 364 15.10 4.97 -11.73
C ASN A 364 16.24 4.84 -10.69
N TYR A 365 15.91 5.08 -9.42
CA TYR A 365 16.79 4.89 -8.27
C TYR A 365 16.02 4.26 -7.11
N LEU A 366 16.56 3.17 -6.55
CA LEU A 366 15.90 2.36 -5.51
C LEU A 366 14.41 2.13 -5.80
N GLY A 367 14.06 1.86 -7.07
CA GLY A 367 12.72 1.50 -7.50
C GLY A 367 11.75 2.63 -7.78
N VAL A 368 12.20 3.88 -7.60
CA VAL A 368 11.40 5.09 -7.78
C VAL A 368 11.98 5.93 -8.91
N LYS A 369 11.11 6.60 -9.67
CA LYS A 369 11.53 7.66 -10.60
C LYS A 369 11.90 8.92 -9.83
N VAL A 370 13.16 9.32 -9.93
CA VAL A 370 13.73 10.56 -9.40
C VAL A 370 13.76 11.61 -10.51
N GLY A 371 13.40 12.86 -10.18
CA GLY A 371 13.35 13.99 -11.11
C GLY A 371 12.08 14.03 -11.97
N ALA A 372 11.13 13.12 -11.74
CA ALA A 372 9.82 13.13 -12.41
C ALA A 372 8.86 14.09 -11.70
N HIS A 373 8.04 14.80 -12.47
CA HIS A 373 6.92 15.56 -11.90
C HIS A 373 5.83 14.57 -11.50
N SER A 374 5.80 14.19 -10.23
CA SER A 374 4.89 13.16 -9.70
C SER A 374 3.41 13.55 -9.74
N SER A 375 3.13 14.84 -9.98
CA SER A 375 1.80 15.38 -10.31
C SER A 375 1.28 14.97 -11.70
N ARG A 376 2.16 14.51 -12.61
CA ARG A 376 1.76 14.04 -13.95
C ARG A 376 1.39 12.57 -13.92
N SER A 377 0.30 12.22 -14.60
CA SER A 377 -0.16 10.83 -14.73
C SER A 377 0.88 9.90 -15.36
N SER A 378 1.72 10.41 -16.27
CA SER A 378 2.79 9.64 -16.93
C SER A 378 3.85 9.09 -15.97
N SER A 379 4.10 9.79 -14.86
CA SER A 379 5.05 9.35 -13.82
C SER A 379 4.59 8.06 -13.10
N TRP A 380 3.29 7.72 -13.18
CA TRP A 380 2.69 6.57 -12.53
C TRP A 380 2.42 5.40 -13.48
N GLU A 381 2.69 5.55 -14.77
CA GLU A 381 2.42 4.51 -15.78
C GLU A 381 3.20 3.22 -15.52
N GLU A 382 4.46 3.31 -15.08
CA GLU A 382 5.25 2.12 -14.73
C GLU A 382 4.67 1.37 -13.52
N VAL A 383 4.17 2.09 -12.51
CA VAL A 383 3.52 1.48 -11.35
C VAL A 383 2.23 0.78 -11.78
N ILE A 384 1.44 1.44 -12.64
CA ILE A 384 0.24 0.88 -13.23
C ILE A 384 0.57 -0.36 -14.08
N ALA A 385 1.60 -0.29 -14.92
CA ALA A 385 2.05 -1.41 -15.75
C ALA A 385 2.51 -2.61 -14.90
N LYS A 386 3.21 -2.38 -13.79
CA LYS A 386 3.57 -3.43 -12.82
C LYS A 386 2.33 -4.09 -12.21
N LEU A 387 1.31 -3.30 -11.82
CA LEU A 387 0.03 -3.83 -11.34
C LEU A 387 -0.64 -4.69 -12.41
N PHE A 388 -0.71 -4.21 -13.66
CA PHE A 388 -1.24 -4.98 -14.79
C PHE A 388 -0.47 -6.28 -15.03
N SER A 389 0.86 -6.28 -14.99
CA SER A 389 1.66 -7.49 -15.22
C SER A 389 1.45 -8.56 -14.13
N ARG A 390 1.10 -8.15 -12.91
CA ARG A 390 0.75 -9.07 -11.82
C ARG A 390 -0.65 -9.62 -11.99
N LEU A 391 -1.59 -8.76 -12.40
CA LEU A 391 -2.96 -9.14 -12.73
C LEU A 391 -3.01 -10.15 -13.88
N SER A 392 -2.23 -9.94 -14.94
CA SER A 392 -2.21 -10.84 -16.12
C SER A 392 -1.66 -12.24 -15.81
N LYS A 393 -0.79 -12.37 -14.79
CA LYS A 393 -0.30 -13.67 -14.31
C LYS A 393 -1.34 -14.46 -13.53
N TRP A 394 -2.36 -13.80 -12.99
CA TRP A 394 -3.40 -14.44 -12.22
C TRP A 394 -4.56 -14.81 -13.13
N LYS A 395 -4.76 -16.11 -13.36
CA LYS A 395 -5.93 -16.60 -14.09
C LYS A 395 -7.20 -16.26 -13.30
N LEU A 396 -7.93 -15.25 -13.75
CA LEU A 396 -9.17 -14.78 -13.13
C LEU A 396 -10.21 -15.90 -12.93
N LYS A 397 -10.25 -16.87 -13.85
CA LYS A 397 -11.20 -18.00 -13.85
C LYS A 397 -10.89 -19.06 -12.78
N THR A 398 -9.68 -19.10 -12.21
CA THR A 398 -9.27 -20.13 -11.25
C THR A 398 -9.29 -19.64 -9.80
N LEU A 399 -9.67 -18.38 -9.56
CA LEU A 399 -9.62 -17.76 -8.22
C LEU A 399 -11.03 -17.48 -7.68
N SER A 400 -11.30 -17.99 -6.47
CA SER A 400 -12.51 -17.64 -5.72
C SER A 400 -12.58 -16.13 -5.44
N ILE A 401 -13.76 -15.62 -5.12
CA ILE A 401 -13.92 -14.19 -4.78
C ILE A 401 -13.11 -13.83 -3.52
N GLY A 402 -13.00 -14.76 -2.57
CA GLY A 402 -12.14 -14.64 -1.39
C GLY A 402 -10.65 -14.61 -1.74
N GLY A 403 -10.19 -15.49 -2.65
CA GLY A 403 -8.81 -15.48 -3.14
C GLY A 403 -8.44 -14.17 -3.84
N ARG A 404 -9.35 -13.65 -4.68
CA ARG A 404 -9.19 -12.33 -5.32
C ARG A 404 -9.11 -11.19 -4.29
N LEU A 405 -9.98 -11.20 -3.27
CA LEU A 405 -9.93 -10.21 -2.19
C LEU A 405 -8.61 -10.26 -1.42
N THR A 406 -8.12 -11.47 -1.10
CA THR A 406 -6.85 -11.67 -0.40
C THR A 406 -5.68 -11.13 -1.22
N LEU A 407 -5.64 -11.38 -2.53
CA LEU A 407 -4.59 -10.85 -3.42
C LEU A 407 -4.68 -9.33 -3.58
N ILE A 408 -5.89 -8.76 -3.61
CA ILE A 408 -6.06 -7.30 -3.58
C ILE A 408 -5.44 -6.71 -2.32
N LYS A 409 -5.75 -7.28 -1.14
CA LYS A 409 -5.28 -6.77 0.15
C LYS A 409 -3.77 -6.95 0.34
N SER A 410 -3.25 -8.13 0.03
CA SER A 410 -1.85 -8.49 0.30
C SER A 410 -0.88 -7.96 -0.75
N VAL A 411 -1.28 -7.88 -2.02
CA VAL A 411 -0.37 -7.60 -3.15
C VAL A 411 -0.74 -6.30 -3.88
N LEU A 412 -1.94 -6.16 -4.43
CA LEU A 412 -2.27 -4.95 -5.24
C LEU A 412 -2.42 -3.68 -4.40
N SER A 413 -2.72 -3.84 -3.11
CA SER A 413 -2.80 -2.73 -2.17
C SER A 413 -1.43 -2.28 -1.71
N SER A 414 -0.50 -3.22 -1.50
CA SER A 414 0.85 -2.94 -1.01
C SER A 414 1.80 -2.42 -2.09
N MET A 415 1.66 -2.89 -3.34
CA MET A 415 2.55 -2.51 -4.44
C MET A 415 2.66 -0.98 -4.69
N PRO A 416 1.56 -0.20 -4.70
CA PRO A 416 1.66 1.24 -4.88
C PRO A 416 2.09 1.98 -3.61
N LEU A 417 1.98 1.39 -2.40
CA LEU A 417 2.26 2.09 -1.14
C LEU A 417 3.64 2.73 -1.15
N TYR A 418 4.62 2.03 -1.71
CA TYR A 418 5.99 2.50 -1.85
C TYR A 418 6.11 3.81 -2.65
N HIS A 419 5.33 3.98 -3.72
CA HIS A 419 5.33 5.21 -4.49
C HIS A 419 4.42 6.28 -3.85
N LYS A 420 3.32 5.84 -3.23
CA LYS A 420 2.35 6.70 -2.52
C LYS A 420 2.92 7.35 -1.27
N SER A 421 3.94 6.76 -0.65
CA SER A 421 4.61 7.34 0.53
C SER A 421 5.54 8.50 0.18
N ILE A 422 6.02 8.59 -1.07
CA ILE A 422 6.91 9.68 -1.52
C ILE A 422 6.12 10.77 -2.24
N TYR A 423 5.11 10.38 -3.02
CA TYR A 423 4.44 11.29 -3.94
C TYR A 423 2.91 11.31 -3.75
N LYS A 424 2.33 12.52 -3.80
CA LYS A 424 0.87 12.69 -3.88
C LYS A 424 0.37 12.14 -5.22
N VAL A 425 -0.55 11.19 -5.16
CA VAL A 425 -1.09 10.54 -6.36
C VAL A 425 -2.15 11.43 -7.02
N PRO A 426 -2.09 11.67 -8.34
CA PRO A 426 -3.17 12.33 -9.05
C PRO A 426 -4.48 11.55 -8.96
N LEU A 427 -5.62 12.26 -8.85
CA LEU A 427 -6.95 11.64 -8.74
C LEU A 427 -7.26 10.69 -9.91
N GLY A 428 -6.87 11.06 -11.14
CA GLY A 428 -7.05 10.19 -12.31
C GLY A 428 -6.27 8.87 -12.21
N VAL A 429 -5.06 8.90 -11.65
CA VAL A 429 -4.24 7.70 -11.42
C VAL A 429 -4.86 6.84 -10.31
N LEU A 430 -5.34 7.44 -9.23
CA LEU A 430 -6.05 6.72 -8.17
C LEU A 430 -7.29 6.01 -8.73
N ASN A 431 -8.11 6.72 -9.51
CA ASN A 431 -9.30 6.17 -10.15
C ASN A 431 -8.94 5.01 -11.10
N LYS A 432 -7.83 5.11 -11.83
CA LYS A 432 -7.34 4.04 -12.71
C LYS A 432 -6.90 2.81 -11.91
N MET A 433 -6.11 2.99 -10.84
CA MET A 433 -5.72 1.88 -9.95
C MET A 433 -6.93 1.22 -9.30
N GLU A 434 -7.92 2.01 -8.91
CA GLU A 434 -9.13 1.53 -8.26
C GLU A 434 -10.04 0.77 -9.24
N SER A 435 -10.15 1.26 -10.47
CA SER A 435 -10.81 0.54 -11.56
C SER A 435 -10.19 -0.84 -11.80
N LEU A 436 -8.86 -0.94 -11.74
CA LEU A 436 -8.16 -2.24 -11.89
C LEU A 436 -8.48 -3.22 -10.77
N ARG A 437 -8.47 -2.74 -9.53
CA ARG A 437 -8.81 -3.57 -8.36
C ARG A 437 -10.27 -4.02 -8.43
N ARG A 438 -11.18 -3.13 -8.81
CA ARG A 438 -12.60 -3.42 -8.99
C ARG A 438 -12.83 -4.47 -10.06
N ASN A 439 -12.20 -4.31 -11.22
CA ASN A 439 -12.34 -5.25 -12.34
C ASN A 439 -11.77 -6.62 -11.96
N PHE A 440 -10.60 -6.67 -11.32
CA PHE A 440 -10.02 -7.91 -10.82
C PHE A 440 -10.91 -8.59 -9.77
N PHE A 441 -11.41 -7.86 -8.77
CA PHE A 441 -12.31 -8.40 -7.75
C PHE A 441 -13.55 -9.04 -8.37
N ASN A 442 -14.15 -8.39 -9.35
CA ASN A 442 -15.35 -8.89 -10.03
C ASN A 442 -15.05 -9.94 -11.11
N GLY A 443 -13.78 -10.21 -11.38
CA GLY A 443 -13.37 -11.23 -12.35
C GLY A 443 -13.70 -10.83 -13.77
N VAL A 444 -13.51 -9.55 -14.07
CA VAL A 444 -13.66 -8.96 -15.39
C VAL A 444 -12.30 -8.98 -16.07
N ASP A 445 -12.21 -9.69 -17.19
CA ASP A 445 -11.08 -9.59 -18.10
C ASP A 445 -11.24 -8.35 -18.99
N ASN A 446 -10.13 -7.83 -19.54
CA ASN A 446 -10.05 -6.54 -20.26
C ASN A 446 -10.99 -6.42 -21.48
N LYS A 447 -11.66 -7.51 -21.89
CA LYS A 447 -12.57 -7.57 -23.06
C LYS A 447 -14.02 -7.93 -22.72
N GLU A 448 -14.36 -8.21 -21.45
CA GLU A 448 -15.70 -8.64 -21.06
C GLU A 448 -16.43 -7.56 -20.26
N ARG A 449 -17.72 -7.34 -20.53
CA ARG A 449 -18.60 -6.56 -19.64
C ARG A 449 -19.36 -7.53 -18.74
N LYS A 450 -19.08 -7.52 -17.44
CA LYS A 450 -19.73 -8.39 -16.45
C LYS A 450 -20.56 -7.57 -15.46
N LEU A 451 -21.75 -8.05 -15.14
CA LEU A 451 -22.59 -7.48 -14.08
C LEU A 451 -21.91 -7.68 -12.72
N PHE A 452 -21.84 -6.60 -11.93
CA PHE A 452 -21.21 -6.62 -10.61
C PHE A 452 -22.21 -7.05 -9.55
N MET A 453 -22.02 -8.23 -8.95
CA MET A 453 -22.91 -8.74 -7.89
C MET A 453 -22.75 -7.99 -6.55
N ILE A 454 -21.64 -7.31 -6.34
CA ILE A 454 -21.36 -6.56 -5.11
C ILE A 454 -20.90 -5.15 -5.47
N GLY A 455 -21.61 -4.15 -4.96
CA GLY A 455 -21.25 -2.75 -5.15
C GLY A 455 -19.88 -2.43 -4.54
N TRP A 456 -19.01 -1.78 -5.32
CA TRP A 456 -17.62 -1.48 -4.92
C TRP A 456 -17.53 -0.67 -3.60
N LYS A 457 -18.49 0.24 -3.35
CA LYS A 457 -18.61 0.97 -2.08
C LYS A 457 -18.77 0.05 -0.87
N LYS A 458 -19.48 -1.09 -1.02
CA LYS A 458 -19.65 -2.10 0.04
C LYS A 458 -18.38 -2.93 0.25
N VAL A 459 -17.60 -3.15 -0.81
CA VAL A 459 -16.28 -3.81 -0.73
C VAL A 459 -15.28 -2.94 0.06
N LEU A 460 -15.32 -1.61 -0.16
CA LEU A 460 -14.45 -0.64 0.48
C LEU A 460 -14.83 -0.28 1.92
N ALA A 461 -16.11 -0.40 2.29
CA ALA A 461 -16.57 -0.09 3.64
C ALA A 461 -15.85 -0.94 4.72
N SER A 462 -15.67 -0.36 5.90
CA SER A 462 -15.02 -1.05 7.03
C SER A 462 -15.81 -2.29 7.44
N LYS A 463 -15.13 -3.27 8.04
CA LYS A 463 -15.79 -4.47 8.58
C LYS A 463 -16.89 -4.10 9.58
N ASN A 464 -16.67 -3.06 10.38
CA ASN A 464 -17.63 -2.53 11.36
C ASN A 464 -18.92 -2.00 10.69
N LYS A 465 -18.85 -1.52 9.44
CA LYS A 465 -20.01 -1.11 8.64
C LYS A 465 -20.51 -2.22 7.70
N ARG A 466 -20.27 -3.50 8.04
CA ARG A 466 -20.65 -4.68 7.23
C ARG A 466 -20.04 -4.72 5.82
N GLY A 467 -18.92 -4.02 5.61
CA GLY A 467 -18.13 -4.06 4.37
C GLY A 467 -16.98 -5.07 4.42
N LEU A 468 -16.28 -5.26 3.30
CA LEU A 468 -15.18 -6.24 3.19
C LEU A 468 -13.82 -5.67 3.67
N GLY A 469 -13.75 -4.40 4.06
CA GLY A 469 -12.54 -3.76 4.58
C GLY A 469 -11.38 -3.84 3.59
N ALA A 470 -11.65 -3.61 2.29
CA ALA A 470 -10.66 -3.76 1.23
C ALA A 470 -9.61 -2.63 1.19
N MET A 471 -9.74 -1.57 2.00
CA MET A 471 -8.68 -0.60 2.28
C MET A 471 -8.83 0.00 3.69
N TYR A 472 -7.70 0.46 4.25
CA TYR A 472 -7.60 1.25 5.48
C TYR A 472 -8.69 2.33 5.59
N GLY A 473 -9.55 2.24 6.60
CA GLY A 473 -10.17 3.41 7.23
C GLY A 473 -9.50 3.54 8.60
N VAL A 474 -8.89 4.68 8.92
CA VAL A 474 -9.62 5.82 9.51
C VAL A 474 -9.09 7.13 8.90
N ARG A 475 -10.02 7.95 8.36
CA ARG A 475 -9.87 9.30 7.77
C ARG A 475 -9.37 9.45 6.32
N GLY A 476 -10.15 8.88 5.40
CA GLY A 476 -10.28 9.41 4.04
C GLY A 476 -11.76 9.47 3.69
N SER A 477 -12.46 10.48 4.22
CA SER A 477 -13.89 10.65 3.99
C SER A 477 -14.16 11.01 2.52
N LEU A 478 -15.11 10.28 1.93
CA LEU A 478 -15.86 10.68 0.74
C LEU A 478 -17.34 10.73 1.16
N ASP A 479 -17.63 11.50 2.20
CA ASP A 479 -18.99 11.82 2.61
C ASP A 479 -19.49 12.98 1.75
N ASN A 480 -20.04 12.65 0.58
CA ASN A 480 -21.35 13.17 0.13
C ASN A 480 -21.76 12.52 -1.20
N PRO A 481 -22.95 11.88 -1.27
CA PRO A 481 -23.65 11.69 -2.53
C PRO A 481 -24.98 12.47 -2.50
N GLY A 482 -24.91 13.77 -2.73
CA GLY A 482 -26.01 14.45 -3.42
C GLY A 482 -26.04 13.93 -4.86
N SER A 483 -27.23 13.58 -5.34
CA SER A 483 -27.55 13.01 -6.67
C SER A 483 -27.67 11.47 -6.71
N LEU A 484 -28.83 10.99 -6.25
CA LEU A 484 -29.43 9.73 -6.66
C LEU A 484 -30.04 9.91 -8.05
N SER A 485 -29.28 9.54 -9.08
CA SER A 485 -29.87 9.11 -10.35
C SER A 485 -28.95 8.12 -11.03
N ARG A 486 -29.32 6.83 -10.98
CA ARG A 486 -29.17 5.84 -12.06
C ARG A 486 -29.67 4.46 -11.62
N ASN A 487 -30.45 3.86 -12.51
CA ASN A 487 -31.12 2.56 -12.45
C ASN A 487 -30.34 1.52 -11.63
N SER A 488 -30.99 1.05 -10.57
CA SER A 488 -30.53 -0.10 -9.81
C SER A 488 -31.29 -1.35 -10.29
N PRO A 489 -30.73 -2.56 -10.11
CA PRO A 489 -31.49 -3.79 -10.32
C PRO A 489 -32.83 -3.78 -9.56
N TRP A 490 -32.88 -3.12 -8.40
CA TRP A 490 -34.12 -2.92 -7.64
C TRP A 490 -35.13 -2.02 -8.34
N SER A 491 -34.70 -0.96 -9.06
CA SER A 491 -35.63 -0.15 -9.84
C SER A 491 -36.19 -0.90 -11.03
N ASP A 492 -35.43 -1.82 -11.62
CA ASP A 492 -35.91 -2.63 -12.75
C ASP A 492 -36.82 -3.76 -12.26
N ILE A 493 -36.51 -4.39 -11.12
CA ILE A 493 -37.40 -5.35 -10.45
C ILE A 493 -38.71 -4.68 -10.02
N ILE A 494 -38.66 -3.48 -9.45
CA ILE A 494 -39.87 -2.74 -9.06
C ILE A 494 -40.68 -2.34 -10.29
N LYS A 495 -40.04 -1.88 -11.38
CA LYS A 495 -40.74 -1.60 -12.65
C LYS A 495 -41.43 -2.84 -13.21
N GLU A 496 -40.77 -4.00 -13.17
CA GLU A 496 -41.34 -5.26 -13.64
C GLU A 496 -42.48 -5.74 -12.72
N ALA A 497 -42.31 -5.64 -11.40
CA ALA A 497 -43.36 -5.96 -10.44
C ALA A 497 -44.60 -5.06 -10.60
N VAL A 498 -44.40 -3.77 -10.86
CA VAL A 498 -45.49 -2.82 -11.17
C VAL A 498 -46.12 -3.16 -12.53
N SER A 499 -45.33 -3.50 -13.55
CA SER A 499 -45.85 -3.94 -14.85
C SER A 499 -46.67 -5.22 -14.76
N LEU A 500 -46.30 -6.16 -13.88
CA LEU A 500 -47.05 -7.41 -13.64
C LEU A 500 -48.34 -7.15 -12.84
N SER A 501 -48.32 -6.19 -11.91
CA SER A 501 -49.51 -5.77 -11.18
C SER A 501 -50.59 -5.20 -12.12
N ILE A 502 -50.20 -4.48 -13.17
CA ILE A 502 -51.14 -3.98 -14.20
C ILE A 502 -51.76 -5.14 -15.01
N LYS A 503 -51.06 -6.27 -15.12
CA LYS A 503 -51.53 -7.49 -15.79
C LYS A 503 -52.27 -8.45 -14.85
N GLY A 504 -52.67 -7.99 -13.66
CA GLY A 504 -53.42 -8.77 -12.67
C GLY A 504 -52.59 -9.61 -11.72
N ILE A 505 -51.25 -9.57 -11.80
CA ILE A 505 -50.35 -10.37 -10.95
C ILE A 505 -49.63 -9.44 -9.96
N ASN A 506 -50.23 -9.27 -8.77
CA ASN A 506 -49.63 -8.45 -7.70
C ASN A 506 -48.80 -9.32 -6.75
N PHE A 507 -47.49 -9.46 -7.00
CA PHE A 507 -46.63 -10.24 -6.13
C PHE A 507 -46.45 -9.69 -4.72
N LEU A 508 -46.63 -8.38 -4.53
CA LEU A 508 -46.43 -7.74 -3.23
C LEU A 508 -47.54 -8.09 -2.23
N SER A 509 -48.73 -8.48 -2.68
CA SER A 509 -49.81 -8.95 -1.78
C SER A 509 -49.49 -10.28 -1.10
N TYR A 510 -48.60 -11.09 -1.70
CA TYR A 510 -48.19 -12.39 -1.16
C TYR A 510 -46.93 -12.31 -0.26
N VAL A 511 -46.39 -11.11 -0.08
CA VAL A 511 -45.26 -10.83 0.82
C VAL A 511 -45.80 -10.23 2.10
N LYS A 512 -45.88 -11.03 3.17
CA LYS A 512 -46.33 -10.56 4.49
C LYS A 512 -45.18 -10.55 5.48
N LYS A 513 -45.13 -9.54 6.35
CA LYS A 513 -44.10 -9.47 7.39
C LYS A 513 -44.56 -10.26 8.60
N LYS A 514 -43.77 -11.26 9.00
CA LYS A 514 -44.00 -12.03 10.23
C LYS A 514 -43.12 -11.45 11.32
N VAL A 515 -43.76 -10.90 12.35
CA VAL A 515 -43.07 -10.31 13.50
C VAL A 515 -42.41 -11.41 14.33
N GLY A 516 -41.12 -11.21 14.59
CA GLY A 516 -40.33 -12.00 15.54
C GLY A 516 -40.14 -11.17 16.80
N ASN A 517 -39.02 -10.45 16.88
CA ASN A 517 -38.65 -9.60 17.99
C ASN A 517 -39.22 -8.18 17.89
N GLY A 518 -39.79 -7.79 16.74
CA GLY A 518 -40.53 -6.54 16.53
C GLY A 518 -39.68 -5.28 16.37
N GLU A 519 -38.34 -5.38 16.44
CA GLU A 519 -37.43 -4.23 16.39
C GLU A 519 -37.38 -3.55 15.02
N HIS A 520 -37.71 -4.28 13.95
CA HIS A 520 -37.57 -3.81 12.57
C HIS A 520 -38.91 -3.77 11.83
N THR A 521 -40.02 -3.89 12.55
CA THR A 521 -41.38 -3.80 12.03
C THR A 521 -42.04 -2.52 12.55
N CYS A 522 -42.47 -1.64 11.65
CA CYS A 522 -43.17 -0.41 12.01
C CYS A 522 -44.60 -0.74 12.41
N PHE A 523 -45.02 -0.31 13.60
CA PHE A 523 -46.31 -0.71 14.18
C PHE A 523 -47.50 -0.26 13.32
N TRP A 524 -47.46 0.96 12.76
CA TRP A 524 -48.59 1.53 12.02
C TRP A 524 -48.52 1.34 10.50
N GLU A 525 -47.30 1.30 9.96
CA GLU A 525 -47.03 1.40 8.52
C GLU A 525 -46.90 0.03 7.84
N ASP A 526 -46.40 -0.98 8.56
CA ASP A 526 -46.21 -2.32 8.01
C ASP A 526 -47.49 -3.16 8.14
N VAL A 527 -47.69 -4.08 7.19
CA VAL A 527 -48.73 -5.12 7.27
C VAL A 527 -48.18 -6.29 8.07
N TRP A 528 -48.52 -6.35 9.36
CA TRP A 528 -47.97 -7.34 10.28
C TRP A 528 -49.01 -8.03 11.18
N LEU A 529 -50.17 -7.40 11.43
CA LEU A 529 -51.23 -7.91 12.29
C LEU A 529 -52.50 -8.27 11.50
N ASP A 530 -52.97 -7.35 10.65
CA ASP A 530 -54.13 -7.53 9.76
C ASP A 530 -53.68 -7.64 8.30
N ASP A 531 -54.62 -7.81 7.36
CA ASP A 531 -54.34 -7.80 5.91
C ASP A 531 -53.93 -6.44 5.35
N HIS A 532 -54.08 -5.37 6.14
CA HIS A 532 -53.72 -3.99 5.80
C HIS A 532 -53.00 -3.31 6.98
N PRO A 533 -52.24 -2.21 6.74
CA PRO A 533 -51.55 -1.50 7.81
C PRO A 533 -52.52 -0.91 8.85
N LEU A 534 -52.15 -0.95 10.13
CA LEU A 534 -53.01 -0.52 11.25
C LEU A 534 -53.43 0.95 11.16
N LYS A 535 -52.67 1.81 10.46
CA LYS A 535 -53.07 3.21 10.22
C LYS A 535 -54.39 3.36 9.46
N LEU A 536 -54.76 2.35 8.65
CA LEU A 536 -56.00 2.37 7.88
C LEU A 536 -57.19 1.91 8.73
N SER A 537 -56.97 0.92 9.60
CA SER A 537 -57.99 0.40 10.52
C SER A 537 -58.26 1.34 11.69
N PHE A 538 -57.24 2.09 12.14
CA PHE A 538 -57.31 2.97 13.31
C PHE A 538 -56.81 4.40 12.99
N PRO A 539 -57.44 5.12 12.02
CA PRO A 539 -56.93 6.38 11.50
C PRO A 539 -56.95 7.51 12.53
N ARG A 540 -57.88 7.49 13.50
CA ARG A 540 -57.97 8.52 14.54
C ARG A 540 -56.85 8.36 15.56
N LEU A 541 -56.51 7.13 15.94
CA LEU A 541 -55.36 6.87 16.81
C LEU A 541 -54.03 7.17 16.14
N TYR A 542 -53.89 6.82 14.86
CA TYR A 542 -52.68 7.15 14.09
C TYR A 542 -52.44 8.66 14.00
N ALA A 543 -53.51 9.46 13.86
CA ALA A 543 -53.41 10.92 13.87
C ALA A 543 -52.92 11.50 15.22
N LEU A 544 -53.18 10.79 16.33
CA LEU A 544 -52.76 11.21 17.67
C LEU A 544 -51.30 10.86 17.99
N LYS A 545 -50.64 10.03 17.19
CA LYS A 545 -49.27 9.57 17.47
C LYS A 545 -48.21 10.63 17.17
N CYS A 546 -47.26 10.80 18.09
CA CYS A 546 -46.09 11.66 17.86
C CYS A 546 -45.10 11.01 16.88
N ASP A 547 -44.80 9.74 17.11
CA ASP A 547 -43.88 8.95 16.30
C ASP A 547 -44.65 7.93 15.46
N LYS A 548 -44.61 8.13 14.13
CA LYS A 548 -45.31 7.29 13.15
C LYS A 548 -44.47 6.09 12.71
N GLU A 549 -43.17 6.10 12.98
CA GLU A 549 -42.23 5.03 12.59
C GLU A 549 -41.87 4.12 13.76
N VAL A 550 -42.56 4.28 14.90
CA VAL A 550 -42.38 3.46 16.09
C VAL A 550 -42.49 1.96 15.79
N SER A 551 -41.55 1.19 16.35
CA SER A 551 -41.49 -0.26 16.12
C SER A 551 -42.49 -1.02 16.97
N VAL A 552 -42.85 -2.24 16.52
CA VAL A 552 -43.73 -3.14 17.25
C VAL A 552 -43.14 -3.51 18.61
N ALA A 553 -41.82 -3.74 18.69
CA ALA A 553 -41.11 -4.01 19.94
C ALA A 553 -41.26 -2.87 20.95
N ALA A 554 -41.08 -1.63 20.50
CA ALA A 554 -41.14 -0.47 21.37
C ALA A 554 -42.53 -0.28 21.99
N ILE A 555 -43.61 -0.58 21.25
CA ILE A 555 -44.98 -0.47 21.77
C ILE A 555 -45.36 -1.63 22.68
N LEU A 556 -44.98 -2.86 22.31
CA LEU A 556 -45.40 -4.06 23.03
C LEU A 556 -44.60 -4.33 24.32
N ILE A 557 -43.33 -3.91 24.37
CA ILE A 557 -42.48 -4.11 25.56
C ILE A 557 -42.80 -3.06 26.64
N ASP A 558 -43.05 -1.81 26.24
CA ASP A 558 -43.21 -0.69 27.18
C ASP A 558 -44.64 -0.54 27.75
N SER A 559 -45.54 -1.47 27.41
CA SER A 559 -46.92 -1.64 27.93
C SER A 559 -47.80 -0.37 27.97
N SER A 560 -47.42 0.70 27.27
CA SER A 560 -48.12 1.99 27.31
C SER A 560 -48.37 2.51 25.90
N LEU A 561 -49.38 1.96 25.23
CA LEU A 561 -49.87 2.49 23.96
C LEU A 561 -50.21 4.00 24.05
N THR A 562 -50.68 4.44 25.22
CA THR A 562 -51.10 5.81 25.55
C THR A 562 -49.95 6.77 25.80
N GLY A 563 -48.81 6.31 26.32
CA GLY A 563 -47.66 7.15 26.70
C GLY A 563 -47.00 7.89 25.53
N SER A 564 -47.32 7.49 24.30
CA SER A 564 -46.76 8.04 23.07
C SER A 564 -47.79 8.72 22.14
N PHE A 565 -49.01 8.98 22.65
CA PHE A 565 -49.96 9.88 22.01
C PHE A 565 -49.72 11.34 22.43
N ARG A 566 -50.00 12.29 21.53
CA ARG A 566 -49.93 13.74 21.80
C ARG A 566 -50.86 14.17 22.93
N ARG A 567 -51.94 13.42 23.14
CA ARG A 567 -52.96 13.60 24.18
C ARG A 567 -53.74 12.30 24.37
N ASN A 568 -54.41 12.16 25.53
CA ASN A 568 -55.34 11.06 25.77
C ASN A 568 -56.56 11.13 24.82
N SER A 569 -57.17 9.98 24.56
CA SER A 569 -58.42 9.83 23.80
C SER A 569 -59.54 10.61 24.52
N ARG A 570 -60.39 11.29 23.74
CA ARG A 570 -61.46 12.15 24.28
C ARG A 570 -62.84 11.46 24.34
N GLY A 571 -62.87 10.12 24.32
CA GLY A 571 -64.11 9.35 24.22
C GLY A 571 -64.65 9.23 22.79
N GLY A 572 -65.74 8.47 22.62
CA GLY A 572 -66.36 8.20 21.32
C GLY A 572 -65.52 7.28 20.44
N ILE A 573 -65.47 7.56 19.13
CA ILE A 573 -64.78 6.72 18.12
C ILE A 573 -63.27 6.58 18.42
N GLU A 574 -62.63 7.57 19.07
CA GLU A 574 -61.22 7.45 19.49
C GLU A 574 -61.03 6.35 20.55
N GLU A 575 -61.96 6.23 21.51
CA GLU A 575 -61.90 5.24 22.58
C GLU A 575 -62.27 3.84 22.09
N GLU A 576 -63.28 3.75 21.20
CA GLU A 576 -63.66 2.49 20.57
C GLU A 576 -62.51 1.90 19.73
N GLN A 577 -61.83 2.73 18.93
CA GLN A 577 -60.62 2.32 18.21
C GLN A 577 -59.51 1.89 19.16
N TYR A 578 -59.38 2.54 20.32
CA TYR A 578 -58.34 2.23 21.30
C TYR A 578 -58.57 0.86 21.94
N LEU A 579 -59.79 0.59 22.40
CA LEU A 579 -60.16 -0.69 23.01
C LEU A 579 -60.00 -1.85 22.02
N LEU A 580 -60.45 -1.68 20.78
CA LEU A 580 -60.28 -2.68 19.71
C LEU A 580 -58.81 -2.94 19.38
N LEU A 581 -57.98 -1.90 19.36
CA LEU A 581 -56.55 -2.07 19.10
C LEU A 581 -55.85 -2.80 20.26
N VAL A 582 -56.18 -2.47 21.51
CA VAL A 582 -55.65 -3.15 22.69
C VAL A 582 -56.03 -4.63 22.69
N GLU A 583 -57.28 -4.95 22.37
CA GLU A 583 -57.74 -6.34 22.26
C GLU A 583 -56.96 -7.11 21.18
N LYS A 584 -56.82 -6.55 19.98
CA LYS A 584 -56.08 -7.21 18.89
C LYS A 584 -54.61 -7.46 19.25
N VAL A 585 -53.98 -6.46 19.86
CA VAL A 585 -52.55 -6.48 20.18
C VAL A 585 -52.26 -7.35 21.42
N ALA A 586 -53.22 -7.52 22.34
CA ALA A 586 -53.07 -8.38 23.51
C ALA A 586 -52.79 -9.86 23.17
N SER A 587 -53.23 -10.31 21.99
CA SER A 587 -52.99 -11.68 21.50
C SER A 587 -51.59 -11.90 20.91
N VAL A 588 -50.78 -10.84 20.78
CA VAL A 588 -49.47 -10.88 20.10
C VAL A 588 -48.36 -11.14 21.11
N ILE A 589 -47.62 -12.24 20.93
CA ILE A 589 -46.43 -12.56 21.72
C ILE A 589 -45.18 -12.43 20.84
N LEU A 590 -44.26 -11.57 21.23
CA LEU A 590 -42.96 -11.42 20.55
C LEU A 590 -42.04 -12.59 20.88
N SER A 591 -41.28 -13.03 19.88
CA SER A 591 -40.29 -14.11 20.02
C SER A 591 -38.87 -13.55 19.94
N ASN A 592 -37.88 -14.27 20.49
CA ASN A 592 -36.46 -13.87 20.39
C ASN A 592 -35.87 -14.00 18.96
N GLY A 593 -36.66 -14.44 17.97
CA GLY A 593 -36.26 -14.54 16.58
C GLY A 593 -36.35 -13.20 15.84
N LYS A 594 -35.56 -12.99 14.78
CA LYS A 594 -35.65 -11.75 13.99
C LYS A 594 -36.93 -11.67 13.17
N ASP A 595 -37.46 -10.46 13.00
CA ASP A 595 -38.53 -10.16 12.03
C ASP A 595 -38.14 -10.67 10.63
N ARG A 596 -39.08 -11.35 9.96
CA ARG A 596 -38.83 -11.93 8.64
C ARG A 596 -39.99 -11.72 7.69
N TRP A 597 -39.66 -11.57 6.42
CA TRP A 597 -40.64 -11.59 5.34
C TRP A 597 -41.03 -13.04 5.04
N THR A 598 -42.32 -13.25 4.88
CA THR A 598 -42.90 -14.54 4.54
C THR A 598 -43.59 -14.46 3.19
N TRP A 599 -43.49 -15.56 2.45
CA TRP A 599 -44.03 -15.72 1.11
C TRP A 599 -45.18 -16.72 1.15
N SER A 600 -46.41 -16.24 0.94
CA SER A 600 -47.60 -17.07 1.15
C SER A 600 -47.87 -18.07 0.02
N LEU A 601 -47.20 -17.95 -1.13
CA LEU A 601 -47.36 -18.89 -2.25
C LEU A 601 -46.54 -20.18 -2.09
N ALA A 602 -45.75 -20.30 -1.01
CA ALA A 602 -45.03 -21.53 -0.69
C ALA A 602 -45.37 -21.98 0.73
N SER A 603 -45.60 -23.28 0.93
CA SER A 603 -45.87 -23.86 2.25
C SER A 603 -44.69 -23.71 3.23
N SER A 604 -43.47 -23.54 2.72
CA SER A 604 -42.29 -23.23 3.54
C SER A 604 -42.31 -21.81 4.12
N GLY A 605 -43.14 -20.91 3.59
CA GLY A 605 -43.14 -19.49 3.92
C GLY A 605 -41.93 -18.72 3.39
N GLU A 606 -41.05 -19.38 2.62
CA GLU A 606 -39.88 -18.76 1.99
C GLU A 606 -40.12 -18.54 0.50
N PHE A 607 -39.55 -17.47 -0.05
CA PHE A 607 -39.67 -17.18 -1.47
C PHE A 607 -38.99 -18.29 -2.29
N SER A 608 -39.73 -18.86 -3.25
CA SER A 608 -39.16 -19.75 -4.26
C SER A 608 -39.59 -19.34 -5.66
N VAL A 609 -38.62 -19.34 -6.58
CA VAL A 609 -38.86 -19.03 -8.00
C VAL A 609 -39.88 -19.99 -8.61
N LYS A 610 -39.89 -21.26 -8.15
CA LYS A 610 -40.89 -22.27 -8.54
C LYS A 610 -42.32 -21.83 -8.19
N SER A 611 -42.57 -21.41 -6.95
CA SER A 611 -43.91 -20.97 -6.52
C SER A 611 -44.36 -19.69 -7.23
N ALA A 612 -43.46 -18.73 -7.45
CA ALA A 612 -43.78 -17.52 -8.20
C ALA A 612 -44.08 -17.82 -9.67
N ARG A 613 -43.36 -18.78 -10.27
CA ARG A 613 -43.55 -19.16 -11.67
C ARG A 613 -44.85 -19.93 -11.88
N ILE A 614 -45.19 -20.89 -11.01
CA ILE A 614 -46.48 -21.60 -11.06
C ILE A 614 -47.63 -20.61 -11.00
N HIS A 615 -47.59 -19.64 -10.07
CA HIS A 615 -48.64 -18.63 -9.96
C HIS A 615 -48.76 -17.72 -11.20
N ILE A 616 -47.65 -17.39 -11.86
CA ILE A 616 -47.68 -16.66 -13.15
C ILE A 616 -48.31 -17.54 -14.23
N ASP A 617 -47.87 -18.80 -14.31
CA ASP A 617 -48.30 -19.73 -15.35
C ASP A 617 -49.80 -20.06 -15.21
N ASP A 618 -50.32 -20.22 -13.99
CA ASP A 618 -51.74 -20.43 -13.69
C ASP A 618 -52.64 -19.24 -14.10
N ILE A 619 -52.09 -18.01 -14.10
CA ILE A 619 -52.83 -16.80 -14.47
C ILE A 619 -52.69 -16.48 -15.97
N LEU A 620 -51.53 -16.77 -16.57
CA LEU A 620 -51.21 -16.36 -17.94
C LEU A 620 -51.39 -17.46 -19.00
N LEU A 621 -51.45 -18.74 -18.61
CA LEU A 621 -51.58 -19.85 -19.55
C LEU A 621 -52.94 -20.55 -19.38
N PRO A 622 -53.71 -20.76 -20.46
CA PRO A 622 -54.90 -21.61 -20.40
C PRO A 622 -54.48 -23.06 -20.08
N SER A 623 -55.23 -23.74 -19.21
CA SER A 623 -54.93 -25.10 -18.77
C SER A 623 -54.91 -26.08 -19.95
N VAL A 624 -53.72 -26.49 -20.39
CA VAL A 624 -53.57 -27.57 -21.38
C VAL A 624 -53.06 -28.81 -20.66
N GLY A 625 -53.98 -29.76 -20.45
CA GLY A 625 -53.65 -31.07 -19.88
C GLY A 625 -52.86 -31.91 -20.87
N SER A 626 -51.56 -32.06 -20.63
CA SER A 626 -50.84 -33.30 -20.92
C SER A 626 -49.46 -33.29 -20.24
N VAL A 627 -49.18 -34.35 -19.49
CA VAL A 627 -47.86 -34.64 -18.93
C VAL A 627 -47.03 -35.30 -20.02
N THR A 628 -45.79 -34.85 -20.25
CA THR A 628 -44.83 -35.68 -20.98
C THR A 628 -43.41 -35.53 -20.45
N ARG A 629 -42.98 -36.66 -19.85
CA ARG A 629 -41.65 -37.24 -19.62
C ARG A 629 -40.47 -36.35 -19.24
#